data_AF-A0A951CAD8-F1
#
_entry.id   AF-A0A951CAD8-F1
#
_cell.length_a   1.000
_cell.length_b   1.000
_cell.length_c   1.000
_cell.angle_alpha   90.00
_cell.angle_beta   90.00
_cell.angle_gamma   90.00
#
_symmetry.space_group_name_H-M   'P 1'
#
loop_
_entity.id
_entity.type
_entity.pdbx_description
1 polymer ?
#
loop_
_entity_poly.entity_id
_entity_poly.type
_entity_poly.pdbx_seq_one_letter_code
_entity_poly.pdbx_strand_id
1 'polypeptide(L)'
;MKIWPGDPYPLGATYDGMGTNFSLFTDVAERVELCLFDDDGTEERVDLPELTALCFHGYVPNVQPGQRYGFRVHGPYEPEHGLRCNPNKLLLDPYAKAIEGQVEADQAVFGYQFDDPDERNDQDSAPCVPRSVVTNPYFDWTNDRHPRTEWADTVLYEVHVKGFTKLHPDVPEEQRGTYAGLASPAAIDHYNKIGVTAVELMPVHQFIHDAVLQEKGLRNYWGYNSIGYLAPHNEYSASGQ
;
A
#
# COMPACT_ATOMS: atom_id res chain seq x y z
N MET A 1 -9.61 -17.35 -15.86
CA MET A 1 -8.22 -17.15 -16.35
C MET A 1 -7.35 -18.43 -16.18
N LYS A 2 -6.28 -18.65 -16.98
CA LYS A 2 -5.32 -19.79 -16.77
C LYS A 2 -4.09 -19.30 -16.00
N ILE A 3 -3.98 -19.69 -14.73
CA ILE A 3 -2.81 -19.40 -13.87
C ILE A 3 -1.71 -20.45 -14.07
N TRP A 4 -0.45 -20.03 -14.02
CA TRP A 4 0.73 -20.89 -14.07
C TRP A 4 1.34 -21.02 -12.67
N PRO A 5 2.22 -22.01 -12.41
CA PRO A 5 2.77 -22.24 -11.07
C PRO A 5 3.44 -21.01 -10.44
N GLY A 6 4.14 -20.20 -11.25
CA GLY A 6 4.91 -19.07 -10.74
C GLY A 6 6.03 -19.49 -9.79
N ASP A 7 6.51 -18.52 -9.01
CA ASP A 7 7.61 -18.70 -8.07
C ASP A 7 7.24 -18.19 -6.66
N PRO A 8 7.72 -18.84 -5.59
CA PRO A 8 7.46 -18.39 -4.22
C PRO A 8 8.18 -17.08 -3.87
N TYR A 9 9.20 -16.69 -4.63
CA TYR A 9 9.98 -15.48 -4.39
C TYR A 9 10.19 -14.67 -5.68
N PRO A 10 10.27 -13.33 -5.58
CA PRO A 10 10.10 -12.53 -4.35
C PRO A 10 8.63 -12.50 -3.87
N LEU A 11 8.43 -12.09 -2.62
CA LEU A 11 7.08 -11.90 -2.06
C LEU A 11 6.37 -10.69 -2.68
N GLY A 12 5.06 -10.78 -2.81
CA GLY A 12 4.17 -9.81 -3.42
C GLY A 12 4.01 -9.95 -4.93
N ALA A 13 3.42 -8.95 -5.57
CA ALA A 13 3.26 -8.90 -7.03
C ALA A 13 4.54 -8.41 -7.74
N THR A 14 5.06 -9.20 -8.68
CA THR A 14 6.25 -8.88 -9.48
C THR A 14 5.96 -9.01 -10.97
N TYR A 15 5.96 -7.87 -11.67
CA TYR A 15 5.81 -7.80 -13.13
C TYR A 15 7.15 -8.06 -13.83
N ASP A 16 7.15 -8.92 -14.85
CA ASP A 16 8.36 -9.36 -15.57
C ASP A 16 8.43 -8.93 -17.05
N GLY A 17 7.43 -8.22 -17.55
CA GLY A 17 7.30 -7.86 -18.97
C GLY A 17 6.24 -8.66 -19.75
N MET A 18 5.89 -9.85 -19.27
CA MET A 18 4.95 -10.77 -19.94
C MET A 18 3.70 -11.03 -19.09
N GLY A 19 3.80 -10.84 -17.78
CA GLY A 19 2.75 -11.08 -16.81
C GLY A 19 3.23 -10.74 -15.41
N THR A 20 2.47 -11.18 -14.41
CA THR A 20 2.77 -10.87 -13.01
C THR A 20 2.80 -12.15 -12.19
N ASN A 21 3.89 -12.36 -11.45
CA ASN A 21 4.00 -13.38 -10.41
C ASN A 21 3.41 -12.82 -9.11
N PHE A 22 2.56 -13.58 -8.43
CA PHE A 22 2.01 -13.25 -7.11
C PHE A 22 2.51 -14.27 -6.11
N SER A 23 2.97 -13.82 -4.95
CA SER A 23 3.36 -14.68 -3.83
C SER A 23 2.96 -14.08 -2.50
N LEU A 24 2.24 -14.85 -1.67
CA LEU A 24 1.74 -14.45 -0.35
C LEU A 24 2.17 -15.46 0.71
N PHE A 25 2.88 -14.99 1.73
CA PHE A 25 3.22 -15.79 2.89
C PHE A 25 2.01 -15.94 3.83
N THR A 26 1.76 -17.18 4.30
CA THR A 26 0.82 -17.48 5.38
C THR A 26 1.07 -18.89 5.92
N ASP A 27 1.06 -19.04 7.24
CA ASP A 27 1.22 -20.31 7.94
C ASP A 27 -0.12 -20.93 8.41
N VAL A 28 -1.23 -20.20 8.25
CA VAL A 28 -2.57 -20.59 8.72
C VAL A 28 -3.59 -20.83 7.60
N ALA A 29 -3.34 -20.34 6.38
CA ALA A 29 -4.32 -20.43 5.31
C ALA A 29 -4.45 -21.85 4.76
N GLU A 30 -5.69 -22.26 4.49
CA GLU A 30 -6.01 -23.49 3.77
C GLU A 30 -6.13 -23.26 2.25
N ARG A 31 -6.50 -22.03 1.86
CA ARG A 31 -6.64 -21.61 0.46
C ARG A 31 -6.48 -20.10 0.36
N VAL A 32 -5.82 -19.63 -0.70
CA VAL A 32 -5.68 -18.20 -1.01
C VAL A 32 -6.26 -17.93 -2.39
N GLU A 33 -7.22 -17.02 -2.45
CA GLU A 33 -7.76 -16.48 -3.70
C GLU A 33 -7.06 -15.14 -3.97
N LEU A 34 -6.45 -15.02 -5.15
CA LEU A 34 -6.08 -13.75 -5.76
C LEU A 34 -7.33 -13.11 -6.36
N CYS A 35 -7.60 -11.86 -5.99
CA CYS A 35 -8.74 -11.10 -6.48
C CYS A 35 -8.23 -10.00 -7.41
N LEU A 36 -8.55 -10.07 -8.70
CA LEU A 36 -8.22 -9.06 -9.71
C LEU A 36 -9.45 -8.19 -9.94
N PHE A 37 -9.24 -6.88 -10.09
CA PHE A 37 -10.32 -5.92 -10.31
C PHE A 37 -10.17 -5.18 -11.63
N ASP A 38 -11.24 -5.16 -12.42
CA ASP A 38 -11.36 -4.34 -13.63
C ASP A 38 -11.67 -2.88 -13.29
N ASP A 39 -11.64 -2.00 -14.30
CA ASP A 39 -11.89 -0.56 -14.15
C ASP A 39 -13.31 -0.23 -13.66
N ASP A 40 -14.29 -1.10 -13.93
CA ASP A 40 -15.66 -0.95 -13.43
C ASP A 40 -15.85 -1.50 -12.00
N GLY A 41 -14.78 -2.05 -11.41
CA GLY A 41 -14.77 -2.63 -10.07
C GLY A 41 -15.21 -4.11 -10.03
N THR A 42 -15.47 -4.75 -11.16
CA THR A 42 -15.77 -6.19 -11.23
C THR A 42 -14.58 -7.00 -10.69
N GLU A 43 -14.88 -7.95 -9.79
CA GLU A 43 -13.90 -8.83 -9.15
C GLU A 43 -13.83 -10.19 -9.87
N GLU A 44 -12.67 -10.56 -10.42
CA GLU A 44 -12.34 -11.94 -10.82
C GLU A 44 -11.48 -12.58 -9.72
N ARG A 45 -11.92 -13.74 -9.22
CA ARG A 45 -11.20 -14.50 -8.18
C ARG A 45 -10.54 -15.73 -8.80
N VAL A 46 -9.27 -15.96 -8.49
CA VAL A 46 -8.51 -17.14 -8.91
C VAL A 46 -7.75 -17.72 -7.73
N ASP A 47 -7.80 -19.03 -7.54
CA ASP A 47 -7.00 -19.70 -6.53
C ASP A 47 -5.50 -19.62 -6.90
N LEU A 48 -4.64 -19.32 -5.93
CA LEU A 48 -3.20 -19.51 -6.08
C LEU A 48 -2.89 -21.01 -5.97
N PRO A 49 -2.37 -21.66 -7.03
CA PRO A 49 -2.36 -23.11 -7.13
C PRO A 49 -1.24 -23.78 -6.34
N GLU A 50 -0.12 -23.09 -6.11
CA GLU A 50 1.08 -23.69 -5.55
C GLU A 50 1.35 -23.18 -4.13
N LEU A 51 1.93 -24.06 -3.31
CA LEU A 51 2.37 -23.74 -1.96
C LEU A 51 3.78 -24.27 -1.74
N THR A 52 4.75 -23.36 -1.66
CA THR A 52 6.16 -23.69 -1.39
C THR A 52 6.65 -22.90 -0.20
N ALA A 53 7.17 -23.57 0.83
CA ALA A 53 7.71 -22.92 2.03
C ALA A 53 6.78 -21.86 2.65
N LEU A 54 5.49 -22.21 2.83
CA LEU A 54 4.44 -21.34 3.38
C LEU A 54 4.11 -20.11 2.52
N CYS A 55 4.54 -20.10 1.27
CA CYS A 55 4.18 -19.07 0.29
C CYS A 55 3.19 -19.65 -0.70
N PHE A 56 1.96 -19.15 -0.71
CA PHE A 56 1.01 -19.41 -1.80
C PHE A 56 1.43 -18.57 -3.00
N HIS A 57 1.55 -19.17 -4.17
CA HIS A 57 2.02 -18.46 -5.35
C HIS A 57 1.37 -18.92 -6.66
N GLY A 58 1.46 -18.05 -7.65
CA GLY A 58 0.95 -18.28 -9.00
C GLY A 58 1.35 -17.15 -9.94
N TYR A 59 1.52 -17.48 -11.22
CA TYR A 59 1.85 -16.52 -12.26
C TYR A 59 0.67 -16.32 -13.20
N VAL A 60 0.32 -15.05 -13.43
CA VAL A 60 -0.80 -14.66 -14.27
C VAL A 60 -0.27 -13.98 -15.54
N PRO A 61 -0.34 -14.65 -16.71
CA PRO A 61 0.07 -14.05 -17.98
C PRO A 61 -0.77 -12.83 -18.32
N ASN A 62 -0.15 -11.82 -18.94
CA ASN A 62 -0.78 -10.58 -19.40
C ASN A 62 -1.36 -9.67 -18.31
N VAL A 63 -1.22 -9.98 -17.03
CA VAL A 63 -1.45 -8.98 -15.98
C VAL A 63 -0.30 -7.97 -15.98
N GLN A 64 -0.65 -6.72 -16.21
CA GLN A 64 0.27 -5.60 -16.43
C GLN A 64 0.31 -4.64 -15.23
N PRO A 65 1.32 -3.76 -15.14
CA PRO A 65 1.31 -2.65 -14.20
C PRO A 65 0.03 -1.82 -14.31
N GLY A 66 -0.50 -1.40 -13.17
CA GLY A 66 -1.82 -0.75 -13.05
C GLY A 66 -2.95 -1.71 -12.68
N GLN A 67 -2.76 -3.03 -12.76
CA GLN A 67 -3.75 -4.00 -12.31
C GLN A 67 -4.01 -3.84 -10.80
N ARG A 68 -5.27 -3.61 -10.44
CA ARG A 68 -5.75 -3.60 -9.06
C ARG A 68 -6.00 -5.03 -8.59
N TYR A 69 -5.54 -5.33 -7.38
CA TYR A 69 -5.73 -6.66 -6.79
C TYR A 69 -5.80 -6.64 -5.26
N GLY A 70 -6.20 -7.77 -4.70
CA GLY A 70 -6.10 -8.09 -3.27
C GLY A 70 -6.16 -9.60 -3.08
N PHE A 71 -6.26 -10.04 -1.83
CA PHE A 71 -6.34 -11.45 -1.48
C PHE A 71 -7.56 -11.75 -0.60
N ARG A 72 -8.13 -12.94 -0.76
CA ARG A 72 -9.07 -13.54 0.20
C ARG A 72 -8.46 -14.81 0.75
N VAL A 73 -8.35 -14.88 2.06
CA VAL A 73 -7.66 -15.95 2.76
C VAL A 73 -8.67 -16.83 3.49
N HIS A 74 -8.74 -18.09 3.08
CA HIS A 74 -9.56 -19.13 3.69
C HIS A 74 -8.75 -19.89 4.72
N GLY A 75 -9.39 -20.29 5.82
CA GLY A 75 -8.78 -21.03 6.90
C GLY A 75 -9.65 -21.01 8.16
N PRO A 76 -9.11 -21.43 9.31
CA PRO A 76 -9.86 -21.51 10.55
C PRO A 76 -10.25 -20.12 11.09
N TYR A 77 -11.44 -20.06 11.68
CA TYR A 77 -11.94 -18.93 12.46
C TYR A 77 -12.24 -19.41 13.88
N GLU A 78 -11.25 -19.27 14.76
CA GLU A 78 -11.28 -19.58 16.19
C GLU A 78 -10.66 -18.39 16.95
N PRO A 79 -11.42 -17.30 17.15
CA PRO A 79 -10.92 -16.05 17.73
C PRO A 79 -10.22 -16.22 19.09
N GLU A 80 -10.67 -17.19 19.89
CA GLU A 80 -10.11 -17.57 21.19
C GLU A 80 -8.69 -18.15 21.10
N HIS A 81 -8.33 -18.72 19.94
CA HIS A 81 -6.99 -19.20 19.62
C HIS A 81 -6.21 -18.21 18.73
N GLY A 82 -6.78 -17.05 18.41
CA GLY A 82 -6.19 -16.04 17.53
C GLY A 82 -6.34 -16.32 16.03
N LEU A 83 -6.99 -17.41 15.64
CA LEU A 83 -7.22 -17.77 14.24
C LEU A 83 -8.42 -16.97 13.72
N ARG A 84 -8.20 -16.10 12.73
CA ARG A 84 -9.20 -15.12 12.28
C ARG A 84 -9.35 -15.07 10.77
N CYS A 85 -9.13 -16.18 10.07
CA CYS A 85 -9.31 -16.23 8.62
C CYS A 85 -10.78 -15.91 8.28
N ASN A 86 -10.99 -14.92 7.42
CA ASN A 86 -12.31 -14.54 6.95
C ASN A 86 -12.22 -14.15 5.46
N PRO A 87 -12.60 -15.04 4.54
CA PRO A 87 -12.47 -14.78 3.11
C PRO A 87 -13.45 -13.72 2.59
N ASN A 88 -14.43 -13.30 3.39
CA ASN A 88 -15.35 -12.21 3.05
C ASN A 88 -14.65 -10.85 3.18
N LYS A 89 -13.49 -10.78 3.83
CA LYS A 89 -12.65 -9.58 3.92
C LYS A 89 -11.60 -9.60 2.82
N LEU A 90 -11.64 -8.61 1.94
CA LEU A 90 -10.59 -8.38 0.97
C LEU A 90 -9.37 -7.80 1.70
N LEU A 91 -8.23 -8.47 1.57
CA LEU A 91 -6.97 -8.10 2.19
C LEU A 91 -6.04 -7.44 1.17
N LEU A 92 -5.30 -6.43 1.62
CA LEU A 92 -4.16 -5.89 0.87
C LEU A 92 -3.01 -6.92 0.85
N ASP A 93 -2.19 -6.87 -0.19
CA ASP A 93 -0.89 -7.53 -0.19
C ASP A 93 0.04 -6.80 0.81
N PRO A 94 0.56 -7.47 1.86
CA PRO A 94 1.52 -6.86 2.77
C PRO A 94 2.82 -6.43 2.07
N TYR A 95 3.09 -6.96 0.87
CA TYR A 95 4.23 -6.63 0.02
C TYR A 95 3.91 -5.63 -1.11
N ALA A 96 2.69 -5.09 -1.17
CA ALA A 96 2.27 -4.11 -2.18
C ALA A 96 3.24 -2.92 -2.26
N LYS A 97 3.57 -2.51 -3.48
CA LYS A 97 4.44 -1.36 -3.78
C LYS A 97 3.66 -0.08 -4.09
N ALA A 98 2.36 -0.21 -4.31
CA ALA A 98 1.40 0.88 -4.48
C ALA A 98 0.02 0.40 -3.99
N ILE A 99 -0.75 1.33 -3.43
CA ILE A 99 -2.09 1.10 -2.88
C ILE A 99 -3.00 2.23 -3.35
N GLU A 100 -4.09 1.87 -4.01
CA GLU A 100 -5.10 2.80 -4.51
C GLU A 100 -6.31 2.86 -3.58
N GLY A 101 -6.80 4.06 -3.30
CA GLY A 101 -7.97 4.30 -2.47
C GLY A 101 -7.66 4.45 -0.98
N GLN A 102 -8.72 4.43 -0.18
CA GLN A 102 -8.70 4.59 1.28
C GLN A 102 -9.70 3.62 1.92
N VAL A 103 -9.55 3.37 3.22
CA VAL A 103 -10.55 2.62 3.98
C VAL A 103 -11.74 3.54 4.27
N GLU A 104 -12.93 3.07 3.93
CA GLU A 104 -14.19 3.67 4.34
C GLU A 104 -14.65 3.07 5.67
N ALA A 105 -15.11 3.92 6.58
CA ALA A 105 -15.62 3.47 7.87
C ALA A 105 -16.96 2.76 7.70
N ASP A 106 -16.89 1.43 7.54
CA ASP A 106 -18.05 0.54 7.42
C ASP A 106 -17.84 -0.73 8.26
N GLN A 107 -18.88 -1.26 8.90
CA GLN A 107 -18.80 -2.49 9.69
C GLN A 107 -18.31 -3.68 8.85
N ALA A 108 -18.55 -3.67 7.54
CA ALA A 108 -18.09 -4.69 6.60
C ALA A 108 -16.56 -4.88 6.62
N VAL A 109 -15.76 -3.86 6.97
CA VAL A 109 -14.30 -4.00 7.06
C VAL A 109 -13.81 -4.71 8.32
N PHE A 110 -14.72 -5.02 9.25
CA PHE A 110 -14.41 -5.75 10.48
C PHE A 110 -14.79 -7.23 10.36
N GLY A 111 -13.95 -8.09 10.92
CA GLY A 111 -14.15 -9.55 10.92
C GLY A 111 -15.23 -10.05 11.89
N TYR A 112 -15.89 -9.15 12.62
CA TYR A 112 -16.88 -9.44 13.66
C TYR A 112 -18.03 -8.42 13.62
N GLN A 113 -19.16 -8.74 14.24
CA GLN A 113 -20.31 -7.83 14.32
C GLN A 113 -20.15 -6.84 15.49
N PHE A 114 -20.51 -5.57 15.30
CA PHE A 114 -20.35 -4.55 16.36
C PHE A 114 -21.25 -4.76 17.58
N ASP A 115 -22.43 -5.34 17.37
CA ASP A 115 -23.40 -5.70 18.40
C ASP A 115 -23.08 -7.03 19.10
N ASP A 116 -22.42 -7.95 18.41
CA ASP A 116 -21.90 -9.20 18.97
C ASP A 116 -20.45 -9.47 18.49
N PRO A 117 -19.43 -9.03 19.25
CA PRO A 117 -18.03 -9.20 18.86
C PRO A 117 -17.54 -10.66 18.79
N ASP A 118 -18.30 -11.61 19.34
CA ASP A 118 -18.00 -13.04 19.24
C ASP A 118 -18.56 -13.64 17.93
N GLU A 119 -19.47 -12.93 17.25
CA GLU A 119 -20.04 -13.35 15.97
C GLU A 119 -19.19 -12.87 14.78
N ARG A 120 -18.88 -13.79 13.86
CA ARG A 120 -18.16 -13.48 12.62
C ARG A 120 -19.03 -12.63 11.69
N ASN A 121 -18.46 -11.57 11.13
CA ASN A 121 -19.12 -10.78 10.10
C ASN A 121 -18.76 -11.28 8.69
N ASP A 122 -19.74 -11.81 7.96
CA ASP A 122 -19.60 -12.34 6.59
C ASP A 122 -19.98 -11.33 5.49
N GLN A 123 -20.17 -10.04 5.82
CA GLN A 123 -20.33 -8.99 4.81
C GLN A 123 -19.04 -8.83 3.98
N ASP A 124 -19.20 -8.59 2.67
CA ASP A 124 -18.07 -8.36 1.78
C ASP A 124 -17.47 -6.97 1.98
N SER A 125 -16.16 -6.91 2.26
CA SER A 125 -15.46 -5.64 2.51
C SER A 125 -14.90 -4.99 1.25
N ALA A 126 -14.91 -5.67 0.10
CA ALA A 126 -14.25 -5.19 -1.14
C ALA A 126 -14.67 -3.77 -1.58
N PRO A 127 -15.92 -3.30 -1.42
CA PRO A 127 -16.31 -1.93 -1.75
C PRO A 127 -15.71 -0.86 -0.84
N CYS A 128 -15.28 -1.22 0.38
CA CYS A 128 -14.93 -0.28 1.45
C CYS A 128 -13.44 -0.28 1.80
N VAL A 129 -12.62 -1.08 1.11
CA VAL A 129 -11.17 -1.20 1.37
C VAL A 129 -10.35 -0.81 0.14
N PRO A 130 -9.13 -0.29 0.32
CA PRO A 130 -8.24 0.01 -0.78
C PRO A 130 -7.75 -1.26 -1.47
N ARG A 131 -7.17 -1.10 -2.67
CA ARG A 131 -6.63 -2.20 -3.48
C ARG A 131 -5.13 -2.06 -3.62
N SER A 132 -4.43 -3.19 -3.64
CA SER A 132 -3.02 -3.23 -4.03
C SER A 132 -2.91 -3.02 -5.54
N VAL A 133 -1.81 -2.44 -6.00
CA VAL A 133 -1.60 -2.18 -7.44
C VAL A 133 -0.30 -2.82 -7.90
N VAL A 134 -0.35 -3.54 -9.02
CA VAL A 134 0.86 -4.06 -9.68
C VAL A 134 1.65 -2.88 -10.22
N THR A 135 2.93 -2.78 -9.86
CA THR A 135 3.80 -1.67 -10.29
C THR A 135 4.82 -2.14 -11.32
N ASN A 136 5.28 -1.22 -12.18
CA ASN A 136 6.50 -1.43 -12.95
C ASN A 136 7.71 -1.09 -12.07
N PRO A 137 8.64 -2.03 -11.80
CA PRO A 137 9.82 -1.74 -10.99
C PRO A 137 10.85 -0.84 -11.71
N TYR A 138 10.74 -0.66 -13.02
CA TYR A 138 11.71 0.12 -13.79
C TYR A 138 11.52 1.63 -13.61
N PHE A 139 12.60 2.31 -13.23
CA PHE A 139 12.71 3.76 -13.21
C PHE A 139 14.13 4.18 -13.65
N ASP A 140 14.24 5.14 -14.57
CA ASP A 140 15.53 5.67 -15.00
C ASP A 140 16.05 6.72 -14.00
N TRP A 141 16.95 6.28 -13.13
CA TRP A 141 17.61 7.13 -12.13
C TRP A 141 18.66 8.08 -12.73
N THR A 142 18.95 8.00 -14.03
CA THR A 142 19.96 8.81 -14.72
C THR A 142 21.34 8.75 -14.03
N ASN A 143 21.78 9.83 -13.41
CA ASN A 143 23.05 9.95 -12.71
C ASN A 143 22.89 10.07 -11.18
N ASP A 144 21.74 9.71 -10.60
CA ASP A 144 21.53 9.74 -9.16
C ASP A 144 22.58 8.90 -8.41
N ARG A 145 23.10 9.46 -7.32
CA ARG A 145 24.11 8.83 -6.46
C ARG A 145 23.89 9.24 -5.02
N HIS A 146 24.05 8.27 -4.13
CA HIS A 146 23.99 8.53 -2.70
C HIS A 146 25.02 9.60 -2.27
N PRO A 147 24.62 10.71 -1.62
CA PRO A 147 25.53 11.76 -1.18
C PRO A 147 26.63 11.28 -0.21
N ARG A 148 26.30 10.28 0.63
CA ARG A 148 27.21 9.64 1.61
C ARG A 148 27.87 10.66 2.56
N THR A 149 27.11 11.69 2.96
CA THR A 149 27.52 12.64 4.01
C THR A 149 27.92 11.87 5.28
N GLU A 150 29.07 12.22 5.85
CA GLU A 150 29.52 11.59 7.10
C GLU A 150 28.59 11.97 8.26
N TRP A 151 28.44 11.07 9.23
CA TRP A 151 27.58 11.32 10.41
C TRP A 151 28.02 12.55 11.21
N ALA A 152 29.33 12.81 11.28
CA ALA A 152 29.88 13.98 11.96
C ALA A 152 29.50 15.32 11.28
N ASP A 153 29.22 15.28 9.98
CA ASP A 153 28.85 16.44 9.16
C ASP A 153 27.34 16.52 8.93
N THR A 154 26.56 15.62 9.53
CA THR A 154 25.12 15.51 9.27
C THR A 154 24.32 16.55 10.05
N VAL A 155 23.47 17.29 9.33
CA VAL A 155 22.43 18.17 9.87
C VAL A 155 21.08 17.70 9.36
N LEU A 156 20.26 17.16 10.26
CA LEU A 156 18.92 16.65 9.98
C LEU A 156 17.89 17.78 9.96
N TYR A 157 16.95 17.68 9.02
CA TYR A 157 15.79 18.56 8.92
C TYR A 157 14.50 17.74 8.80
N GLU A 158 13.76 17.61 9.90
CA GLU A 158 12.49 16.90 9.91
C GLU A 158 11.41 17.72 9.21
N VAL A 159 10.73 17.12 8.23
CA VAL A 159 9.65 17.78 7.48
C VAL A 159 8.46 16.86 7.25
N HIS A 160 7.29 17.47 7.23
CA HIS A 160 6.07 16.82 6.77
C HIS A 160 5.87 17.10 5.28
N VAL A 161 5.79 16.05 4.43
CA VAL A 161 5.65 16.18 2.96
C VAL A 161 4.57 17.19 2.57
N LYS A 162 3.35 17.00 3.10
CA LYS A 162 2.24 17.93 2.89
C LYS A 162 2.51 19.34 3.44
N GLY A 163 2.78 19.46 4.73
CA GLY A 163 2.91 20.76 5.40
C GLY A 163 3.97 21.66 4.82
N PHE A 164 5.10 21.09 4.39
CA PHE A 164 6.26 21.83 3.94
C PHE A 164 5.97 22.72 2.72
N THR A 165 5.22 22.21 1.73
CA THR A 165 4.93 22.97 0.50
C THR A 165 3.47 23.34 0.29
N LYS A 166 2.53 22.93 1.17
CA LYS A 166 1.08 23.13 0.89
C LYS A 166 0.69 24.59 0.66
N LEU A 167 1.35 25.53 1.33
CA LEU A 167 1.11 26.97 1.22
C LEU A 167 2.28 27.72 0.57
N HIS A 168 3.23 27.03 -0.05
CA HIS A 168 4.41 27.66 -0.61
C HIS A 168 4.07 28.33 -1.95
N PRO A 169 4.18 29.68 -2.08
CA PRO A 169 3.70 30.39 -3.26
C PRO A 169 4.48 30.03 -4.52
N ASP A 170 5.79 29.80 -4.38
CA ASP A 170 6.69 29.50 -5.52
C ASP A 170 6.66 28.04 -5.99
N VAL A 171 5.86 27.18 -5.34
CA VAL A 171 5.63 25.80 -5.79
C VAL A 171 4.35 25.78 -6.64
N PRO A 172 4.35 25.16 -7.84
CA PRO A 172 3.15 25.00 -8.67
C PRO A 172 1.99 24.39 -7.87
N GLU A 173 0.78 24.91 -8.06
CA GLU A 173 -0.37 24.59 -7.21
C GLU A 173 -0.67 23.09 -7.17
N GLU A 174 -0.54 22.42 -8.32
CA GLU A 174 -0.73 20.98 -8.50
C GLU A 174 0.32 20.12 -7.78
N GLN A 175 1.48 20.70 -7.42
CA GLN A 175 2.55 20.01 -6.70
C GLN A 175 2.56 20.32 -5.19
N ARG A 176 1.80 21.31 -4.73
CA ARG A 176 1.81 21.76 -3.33
C ARG A 176 1.35 20.68 -2.36
N GLY A 177 2.23 20.33 -1.44
CA GLY A 177 2.01 19.33 -0.41
C GLY A 177 2.13 17.88 -0.90
N THR A 178 2.90 17.66 -1.97
CA THR A 178 3.18 16.35 -2.57
C THR A 178 4.68 16.07 -2.58
N TYR A 179 5.06 14.83 -2.92
CA TYR A 179 6.47 14.46 -3.17
C TYR A 179 7.12 15.33 -4.25
N ALA A 180 6.38 15.70 -5.30
CA ALA A 180 6.88 16.59 -6.36
C ALA A 180 7.16 18.00 -5.81
N GLY A 181 6.29 18.51 -4.94
CA GLY A 181 6.50 19.80 -4.27
C GLY A 181 7.75 19.81 -3.39
N LEU A 182 7.99 18.71 -2.67
CA LEU A 182 9.19 18.53 -1.83
C LEU A 182 10.50 18.58 -2.63
N ALA A 183 10.46 18.15 -3.90
CA ALA A 183 11.60 18.14 -4.83
C ALA A 183 11.60 19.35 -5.80
N SER A 184 10.70 20.32 -5.62
CA SER A 184 10.61 21.50 -6.49
C SER A 184 11.84 22.41 -6.35
N PRO A 185 12.18 23.23 -7.37
CA PRO A 185 13.31 24.16 -7.28
C PRO A 185 13.27 25.05 -6.04
N ALA A 186 12.09 25.57 -5.66
CA ALA A 186 11.93 26.40 -4.47
C ALA A 186 12.25 25.66 -3.15
N ALA A 187 11.85 24.38 -3.05
CA ALA A 187 12.18 23.53 -1.92
C ALA A 187 13.69 23.25 -1.84
N ILE A 188 14.31 22.89 -2.96
CA ILE A 188 15.75 22.61 -3.04
C ILE A 188 16.58 23.86 -2.71
N ASP A 189 16.21 25.03 -3.22
CA ASP A 189 16.86 26.31 -2.89
C ASP A 189 16.75 26.61 -1.40
N HIS A 190 15.61 26.31 -0.77
CA HIS A 190 15.44 26.46 0.67
C HIS A 190 16.42 25.55 1.45
N TYR A 191 16.48 24.25 1.13
CA TYR A 191 17.38 23.31 1.81
C TYR A 191 18.85 23.75 1.69
N ASN A 192 19.27 24.16 0.49
CA ASN A 192 20.62 24.68 0.26
C ASN A 192 20.91 25.93 1.07
N LYS A 193 19.94 26.86 1.18
CA LYS A 193 20.09 28.11 1.92
C LYS A 193 20.24 27.89 3.42
N ILE A 194 19.50 26.94 4.00
CA ILE A 194 19.59 26.62 5.43
C ILE A 194 20.78 25.70 5.74
N GLY A 195 21.39 25.09 4.72
CA GLY A 195 22.61 24.28 4.84
C GLY A 195 22.37 22.90 5.48
N VAL A 196 21.16 22.36 5.38
CA VAL A 196 20.86 21.00 5.87
C VAL A 196 21.42 19.96 4.91
N THR A 197 21.81 18.80 5.43
CA THR A 197 22.45 17.74 4.64
C THR A 197 21.55 16.53 4.43
N ALA A 198 20.54 16.36 5.29
CA ALA A 198 19.59 15.26 5.21
C ALA A 198 18.20 15.74 5.63
N VAL A 199 17.20 15.39 4.82
CA VAL A 199 15.78 15.67 5.10
C VAL A 199 15.17 14.39 5.67
N GLU A 200 14.64 14.48 6.89
CA GLU A 200 13.95 13.38 7.54
C GLU A 200 12.45 13.55 7.35
N LEU A 201 11.82 12.62 6.63
CA LEU A 201 10.39 12.69 6.37
C LEU A 201 9.61 12.09 7.54
N MET A 202 8.58 12.81 7.99
CA MET A 202 7.46 12.19 8.71
C MET A 202 6.88 11.01 7.90
N PRO A 203 6.18 10.05 8.52
CA PRO A 203 5.77 8.79 7.88
C PRO A 203 5.26 8.91 6.44
N VAL A 204 5.89 8.15 5.55
CA VAL A 204 5.52 8.06 4.13
C VAL A 204 5.08 6.67 3.70
N HIS A 205 5.05 5.68 4.58
CA HIS A 205 4.37 4.41 4.29
C HIS A 205 2.87 4.68 4.08
N GLN A 206 2.19 3.86 3.27
CA GLN A 206 0.74 3.95 3.16
C GLN A 206 0.13 3.76 4.55
N PHE A 207 -0.62 4.76 5.01
CA PHE A 207 -1.34 4.74 6.27
C PHE A 207 -2.84 4.97 6.04
N ILE A 208 -3.62 4.69 7.08
CA ILE A 208 -5.07 4.92 7.09
C ILE A 208 -5.45 6.08 8.01
N HIS A 209 -6.62 6.65 7.74
CA HIS A 209 -7.29 7.53 8.68
C HIS A 209 -8.16 6.68 9.62
N ASP A 210 -7.95 6.82 10.92
CA ASP A 210 -8.72 6.09 11.93
C ASP A 210 -10.22 6.49 11.89
N ALA A 211 -11.11 5.52 12.09
CA ALA A 211 -12.56 5.72 12.05
C ALA A 211 -13.02 6.80 13.05
N VAL A 212 -12.45 6.84 14.26
CA VAL A 212 -12.78 7.84 15.29
C VAL A 212 -12.40 9.26 14.85
N LEU A 213 -11.33 9.40 14.06
CA LEU A 213 -10.97 10.70 13.48
C LEU A 213 -11.94 11.08 12.36
N GLN A 214 -12.26 10.14 11.47
CA GLN A 214 -13.18 10.37 10.36
C GLN A 214 -14.58 10.79 10.84
N GLU A 215 -15.13 10.13 11.86
CA GLU A 215 -16.40 10.48 12.50
C GLU A 215 -16.44 11.92 13.05
N LYS A 216 -15.28 12.43 13.45
CA LYS A 216 -15.11 13.80 13.96
C LYS A 216 -14.79 14.82 12.85
N GLY A 217 -14.77 14.41 11.59
CA GLY A 217 -14.33 15.24 10.46
C GLY A 217 -12.83 15.58 10.51
N LEU A 218 -12.04 14.79 11.25
CA LEU A 218 -10.59 14.90 11.38
C LEU A 218 -9.89 13.87 10.50
N ARG A 219 -8.56 14.02 10.36
CA ARG A 219 -7.72 13.12 9.57
C ARG A 219 -6.41 12.85 10.28
N ASN A 220 -5.85 11.67 10.04
CA ASN A 220 -4.48 11.38 10.47
C ASN A 220 -3.52 12.21 9.60
N TYR A 221 -3.03 13.33 10.14
CA TYR A 221 -2.10 14.19 9.43
C TYR A 221 -0.69 13.60 9.43
N TRP A 222 -0.17 13.23 10.60
CA TRP A 222 1.21 12.75 10.76
C TRP A 222 1.50 11.39 10.13
N GLY A 223 0.50 10.52 9.98
CA GLY A 223 0.67 9.26 9.26
C GLY A 223 1.23 8.08 10.06
N TYR A 224 1.35 8.19 11.40
CA TYR A 224 1.78 7.08 12.28
C TYR A 224 0.68 6.01 12.46
N ASN A 225 0.19 5.44 11.36
CA ASN A 225 -0.77 4.32 11.33
C ASN A 225 -0.64 3.51 10.02
N SER A 226 0.55 2.96 9.79
CA SER A 226 0.91 2.29 8.53
C SER A 226 0.13 0.99 8.31
N ILE A 227 -0.34 0.79 7.09
CA ILE A 227 -0.96 -0.45 6.60
C ILE A 227 -0.19 -1.08 5.43
N GLY A 228 0.59 -0.28 4.69
CA GLY A 228 1.44 -0.75 3.58
C GLY A 228 2.88 -0.26 3.74
N TYR A 229 3.77 -1.13 4.25
CA TYR A 229 5.16 -0.77 4.57
C TYR A 229 6.06 -0.57 3.35
N LEU A 230 5.63 -1.05 2.18
CA LEU A 230 6.41 -1.01 0.94
C LEU A 230 5.79 -0.09 -0.12
N ALA A 231 4.65 0.53 0.20
CA ALA A 231 3.95 1.48 -0.65
C ALA A 231 4.09 2.90 -0.07
N PRO A 232 4.51 3.91 -0.86
CA PRO A 232 4.45 5.29 -0.43
C PRO A 232 3.00 5.76 -0.26
N HIS A 233 2.75 6.67 0.68
CA HIS A 233 1.39 7.17 0.95
C HIS A 233 0.82 7.89 -0.26
N ASN A 234 -0.31 7.38 -0.76
CA ASN A 234 -0.90 7.78 -2.03
C ASN A 234 -1.39 9.24 -2.05
N GLU A 235 -1.84 9.80 -0.93
CA GLU A 235 -2.30 11.21 -0.90
C GLU A 235 -1.20 12.25 -1.02
N TYR A 236 0.06 11.83 -0.93
CA TYR A 236 1.22 12.70 -1.16
C TYR A 236 1.74 12.60 -2.60
N SER A 237 1.12 11.80 -3.46
CA SER A 237 1.40 11.77 -4.89
C SER A 237 0.80 12.98 -5.61
N ALA A 238 1.50 13.49 -6.63
CA ALA A 238 1.01 14.58 -7.48
C ALA A 238 0.23 14.08 -8.70
N SER A 239 0.30 12.79 -9.02
CA SER A 239 -0.18 12.22 -10.30
C SER A 239 -1.28 11.17 -10.15
N GLY A 240 -1.91 11.06 -8.97
CA GLY A 240 -2.99 10.11 -8.69
C GLY A 240 -2.74 9.30 -7.42
N GLN A 241 -3.68 8.39 -7.12
CA GLN A 241 -3.58 7.43 -6.02
C GLN A 241 -3.17 6.06 -6.53
#